data_AF-A0A3S4HLS8-F1
#
_entry.id   AF-A0A3S4HLS8-F1
#
_cell.length_a   1.000
_cell.length_b   1.000
_cell.length_c   1.000
_cell.angle_alpha   90.00
_cell.angle_beta   90.00
_cell.angle_gamma   90.00
#
_symmetry.space_group_name_H-M   'P 1'
#
loop_
_entity.id
_entity.type
_entity.pdbx_description
1 polymer ?
#
loop_
_entity_poly.entity_id
_entity_poly.type
_entity_poly.pdbx_seq_one_letter_code
_entity_poly.pdbx_strand_id
1 'polypeptide(L)'
;MNGELPANWQAEAKKVVEQLQANPANIASRKASQNALEAFGKLLPEFLGGSADLAPSNLTLWSGSKSLGDDLAGNYIHYGVREFGMTAITNGIALHGGFLPYSATFLMFVEYARNAVRMAALMKIRNVFVYTHDSIGLGEDGPTHQPVEQLASLRVTPNMSTWRPCDQVESAIAWQ
;
A
#
# COMPACT_ATOMS: atom_id res chain seq x y z
N MET A 1 4.45 -15.13 -15.63
CA MET A 1 5.54 -14.86 -14.66
C MET A 1 5.12 -15.41 -13.32
N ASN A 2 5.99 -16.15 -12.62
CA ASN A 2 5.65 -16.95 -11.43
C ASN A 2 5.48 -16.16 -10.12
N GLY A 3 5.43 -14.82 -10.16
CA GLY A 3 5.30 -13.98 -8.96
C GLY A 3 6.53 -14.00 -8.04
N GLU A 4 7.65 -14.57 -8.50
CA GLU A 4 8.91 -14.62 -7.78
C GLU A 4 9.50 -13.22 -7.63
N LEU A 5 10.00 -12.90 -6.44
CA LEU A 5 10.73 -11.67 -6.18
C LEU A 5 12.16 -11.79 -6.71
N PRO A 6 12.88 -10.67 -6.95
CA PRO A 6 14.27 -10.71 -7.37
C PRO A 6 15.14 -11.58 -6.45
N ALA A 7 16.11 -12.31 -7.00
CA ALA A 7 16.94 -13.25 -6.24
C ALA A 7 17.69 -12.58 -5.06
N ASN A 8 18.00 -11.28 -5.18
CA ASN A 8 18.66 -10.49 -4.15
C ASN A 8 17.68 -9.75 -3.20
N TRP A 9 16.36 -9.95 -3.32
CA TRP A 9 15.33 -9.25 -2.55
C TRP A 9 15.61 -9.24 -1.05
N GLN A 10 15.82 -10.42 -0.46
CA GLN A 10 16.04 -10.56 0.99
C GLN A 10 17.26 -9.77 1.47
N ALA A 11 18.34 -9.75 0.68
CA ALA A 11 19.55 -9.03 1.03
C ALA A 11 19.35 -7.52 0.93
N GLU A 12 18.71 -7.02 -0.13
CA GLU A 12 18.47 -5.59 -0.31
C GLU A 12 17.43 -5.04 0.68
N ALA A 13 16.33 -5.76 0.91
CA ALA A 13 15.32 -5.35 1.88
C ALA A 13 15.90 -5.28 3.30
N LYS A 14 16.73 -6.26 3.69
CA LYS A 14 17.44 -6.24 4.98
C LYS A 14 18.34 -5.00 5.13
N LYS A 15 19.09 -4.62 4.08
CA LYS A 15 19.91 -3.40 4.11
C LYS A 15 19.07 -2.14 4.35
N VAL A 16 17.90 -2.04 3.73
CA VAL A 16 16.97 -0.91 3.95
C VAL A 16 16.54 -0.85 5.41
N VAL A 17 16.13 -1.97 6.00
CA VAL A 17 15.72 -2.04 7.41
C VAL A 17 16.89 -1.69 8.34
N GLU A 18 18.07 -2.25 8.13
CA GLU A 18 19.27 -1.96 8.93
C GLU A 18 19.67 -0.48 8.84
N GLN A 19 19.54 0.13 7.65
CA GLN A 19 19.79 1.56 7.47
C GLN A 19 18.79 2.41 8.25
N LEU A 20 17.50 2.08 8.23
CA LEU A 20 16.48 2.82 9.00
C LEU A 20 16.66 2.66 10.51
N GLN A 21 17.06 1.46 10.96
CA GLN A 21 17.39 1.19 12.36
C GLN A 21 18.61 2.01 12.82
N ALA A 22 19.63 2.14 11.97
CA ALA A 22 20.83 2.92 12.26
C ALA A 22 20.60 4.44 12.18
N ASN A 23 19.52 4.89 11.51
CA ASN A 23 19.19 6.30 11.30
C ASN A 23 17.75 6.61 11.75
N PRO A 24 17.48 6.67 13.06
CA PRO A 24 16.14 6.94 13.58
C PRO A 24 15.61 8.29 13.11
N ALA A 25 14.35 8.32 12.68
CA ALA A 25 13.66 9.54 12.29
C ALA A 25 12.25 9.57 12.88
N ASN A 26 11.85 10.73 13.40
CA ASN A 26 10.48 10.96 13.87
C ASN A 26 9.61 11.44 12.69
N ILE A 27 9.02 10.49 11.98
CA ILE A 27 8.16 10.74 10.82
C ILE A 27 6.87 9.94 10.94
N ALA A 28 5.80 10.43 10.33
CA ALA A 28 4.55 9.66 10.23
C ALA A 28 4.76 8.37 9.43
N SER A 29 4.09 7.28 9.80
CA SER A 29 4.18 5.99 9.10
C SER A 29 3.76 6.07 7.62
N ARG A 30 2.85 6.98 7.23
CA ARG A 30 2.56 7.27 5.81
C ARG A 30 3.80 7.77 5.04
N LYS A 31 4.65 8.57 5.68
CA LYS A 31 5.90 9.05 5.08
C LYS A 31 6.95 7.95 5.07
N ALA A 32 7.02 7.14 6.12
CA ALA A 32 7.87 5.95 6.12
C ALA A 32 7.46 4.93 5.03
N SER A 33 6.16 4.76 4.80
CA SER A 33 5.60 3.97 3.70
C SER A 33 6.05 4.49 2.34
N GLN A 34 6.02 5.80 2.12
CA GLN A 34 6.56 6.42 0.90
C GLN A 34 8.07 6.14 0.75
N ASN A 35 8.83 6.22 1.84
CA ASN A 35 10.27 5.96 1.81
C ASN A 35 10.56 4.48 1.49
N ALA A 36 9.76 3.55 2.02
CA ALA A 36 9.84 2.13 1.67
C ALA A 36 9.52 1.92 0.18
N LEU A 37 8.47 2.56 -0.34
CA LEU A 37 8.12 2.51 -1.76
C LEU A 37 9.22 3.09 -2.66
N GLU A 38 9.88 4.18 -2.24
CA GLU A 38 11.02 4.78 -2.93
C GLU A 38 12.24 3.85 -2.98
N ALA A 39 12.48 3.07 -1.91
CA ALA A 39 13.56 2.11 -1.86
C ALA A 39 13.24 0.85 -2.69
N PHE A 40 12.07 0.26 -2.47
CA PHE A 40 11.66 -1.01 -3.10
C PHE A 40 11.21 -0.85 -4.54
N GLY A 41 10.65 0.30 -4.93
CA GLY A 41 10.27 0.56 -6.33
C GLY A 41 11.44 0.53 -7.31
N LYS A 42 12.66 0.79 -6.83
CA LYS A 42 13.90 0.64 -7.62
C LYS A 42 14.29 -0.83 -7.85
N LEU A 43 13.81 -1.73 -7.00
CA LEU A 43 14.11 -3.16 -7.01
C LEU A 43 12.98 -3.99 -7.65
N LEU A 44 11.76 -3.48 -7.62
CA LEU A 44 10.54 -4.15 -8.05
C LEU A 44 9.91 -3.46 -9.26
N PRO A 45 10.45 -3.67 -10.49
CA PRO A 45 9.87 -3.12 -11.71
C PRO A 45 8.43 -3.61 -11.96
N GLU A 46 8.03 -4.71 -11.35
CA GLU A 46 6.67 -5.25 -11.41
C GLU A 46 5.65 -4.44 -10.60
N PHE A 47 6.04 -3.44 -9.80
CA PHE A 47 5.07 -2.62 -9.08
C PHE A 47 4.09 -1.93 -10.04
N LEU A 48 2.80 -2.05 -9.76
CA LEU A 48 1.74 -1.31 -10.43
C LEU A 48 0.82 -0.69 -9.39
N GLY A 49 1.09 0.58 -9.10
CA GLY A 49 0.51 1.30 -7.98
C GLY A 49 -0.65 2.20 -8.31
N GLY A 50 -1.28 2.73 -7.26
CA GLY A 50 -2.13 3.91 -7.40
C GLY A 50 -2.86 4.29 -6.13
N SER A 51 -3.58 5.40 -6.21
CA SER A 51 -4.43 5.91 -5.12
C SER A 51 -5.77 6.39 -5.67
N ALA A 52 -6.80 6.29 -4.84
CA ALA A 52 -8.14 6.80 -5.12
C ALA A 52 -8.19 8.33 -4.94
N ASP A 53 -7.53 9.08 -5.83
CA ASP A 53 -7.41 10.55 -5.82
C ASP A 53 -6.73 11.17 -4.58
N LEU A 54 -6.07 10.33 -3.77
CA LEU A 54 -5.44 10.72 -2.51
C LEU A 54 -3.92 10.56 -2.55
N ALA A 55 -3.31 10.53 -3.74
CA ALA A 55 -1.87 10.34 -3.92
C ALA A 55 -1.00 11.28 -3.04
N PRO A 56 -1.23 12.60 -2.99
CA PRO A 56 -0.43 13.50 -2.14
C PRO A 56 -0.69 13.31 -0.63
N SER A 57 -1.85 12.75 -0.25
CA SER A 57 -2.23 12.55 1.14
C SER A 57 -1.79 11.18 1.68
N ASN A 58 -1.90 10.14 0.85
CA ASN A 58 -1.46 8.77 1.15
C ASN A 58 0.06 8.61 0.95
N LEU A 59 0.68 9.48 0.17
CA LEU A 59 2.10 9.46 -0.19
C LEU A 59 2.50 8.19 -0.96
N THR A 60 1.76 7.89 -2.03
CA THR A 60 1.98 6.70 -2.87
C THR A 60 2.81 6.94 -4.13
N LEU A 61 3.21 8.18 -4.39
CA LEU A 61 4.13 8.49 -5.48
C LEU A 61 5.58 8.43 -4.96
N TRP A 62 6.43 7.77 -5.73
CA TRP A 62 7.89 7.74 -5.55
C TRP A 62 8.58 8.29 -6.80
N SER A 63 9.89 8.53 -6.76
CA SER A 63 10.63 9.25 -7.80
C SER A 63 10.56 8.61 -9.20
N GLY A 64 10.35 7.30 -9.28
CA GLY A 64 10.17 6.54 -10.52
C GLY A 64 8.71 6.23 -10.88
N SER A 65 7.74 6.84 -10.19
CA SER A 65 6.32 6.71 -10.56
C SER A 65 6.04 7.39 -11.90
N LYS A 66 5.40 6.66 -12.81
CA LYS A 66 4.95 7.14 -14.12
C LYS A 66 3.48 6.78 -14.33
N SER A 67 2.66 7.79 -14.59
CA SER A 67 1.22 7.64 -14.84
C SER A 67 0.98 6.82 -16.12
N LEU A 68 0.11 5.80 -16.02
CA LEU A 68 -0.38 5.05 -17.18
C LEU A 68 -1.26 5.90 -18.11
N GLY A 69 -1.76 7.05 -17.64
CA GLY A 69 -2.45 8.01 -18.50
C GLY A 69 -1.52 8.75 -19.47
N ASP A 70 -0.24 8.87 -19.11
CA ASP A 70 0.78 9.60 -19.88
C ASP A 70 1.71 8.65 -20.65
N ASP A 71 2.08 7.52 -20.03
CA ASP A 71 2.95 6.49 -20.60
C ASP A 71 2.37 5.10 -20.31
N LEU A 72 1.95 4.37 -21.35
CA LEU A 72 1.38 3.03 -21.20
C LEU A 72 2.36 1.99 -20.64
N ALA A 73 3.67 2.27 -20.65
CA ALA A 73 4.70 1.48 -19.98
C ALA A 73 4.98 1.95 -18.53
N GLY A 74 4.17 2.87 -18.01
CA GLY A 74 4.23 3.36 -16.65
C GLY A 74 3.84 2.33 -15.60
N ASN A 75 3.85 2.75 -14.34
CA ASN A 75 3.72 1.90 -13.15
C ASN A 75 2.76 2.50 -12.10
N TYR A 76 2.00 3.54 -12.46
CA TYR A 76 1.10 4.25 -11.57
C TYR A 76 -0.25 4.54 -12.21
N ILE A 77 -1.33 4.34 -11.46
CA ILE A 77 -2.71 4.54 -11.90
C ILE A 77 -3.37 5.61 -11.03
N HIS A 78 -3.90 6.65 -11.66
CA HIS A 78 -4.79 7.61 -11.04
C HIS A 78 -6.23 7.07 -11.09
N TYR A 79 -6.67 6.41 -10.03
CA TYR A 79 -7.97 5.73 -10.01
C TYR A 79 -9.17 6.70 -9.92
N GLY A 80 -8.94 7.95 -9.52
CA GLY A 80 -9.99 8.88 -9.07
C GLY A 80 -10.66 8.39 -7.78
N VAL A 81 -11.73 9.05 -7.34
CA VAL A 81 -12.46 8.71 -6.10
C VAL A 81 -13.30 7.44 -6.31
N ARG A 82 -12.64 6.27 -6.33
CA ARG A 82 -13.22 4.98 -6.76
C ARG A 82 -12.66 3.81 -5.97
N GLU A 83 -12.75 3.82 -4.65
CA GLU A 83 -12.11 2.85 -3.76
C GLU A 83 -12.46 1.40 -4.09
N PHE A 84 -13.75 1.11 -4.30
CA PHE A 84 -14.19 -0.25 -4.60
C PHE A 84 -13.70 -0.72 -5.97
N GLY A 85 -13.87 0.13 -7.00
CA GLY A 85 -13.40 -0.13 -8.35
C GLY A 85 -11.88 -0.34 -8.38
N MET A 86 -11.11 0.56 -7.76
CA MET A 86 -9.66 0.46 -7.59
C MET A 86 -9.27 -0.89 -6.99
N THR A 87 -9.89 -1.28 -5.87
CA THR A 87 -9.54 -2.51 -5.15
C THR A 87 -9.89 -3.77 -5.96
N ALA A 88 -11.03 -3.77 -6.66
CA ALA A 88 -11.41 -4.88 -7.54
C ALA A 88 -10.49 -4.96 -8.77
N ILE A 89 -10.09 -3.82 -9.34
CA ILE A 89 -9.14 -3.73 -10.45
C ILE A 89 -7.76 -4.26 -10.03
N THR A 90 -7.24 -3.85 -8.86
CA THR A 90 -5.96 -4.36 -8.37
C THR A 90 -5.99 -5.86 -8.09
N ASN A 91 -7.14 -6.41 -7.68
CA ASN A 91 -7.31 -7.86 -7.62
C ASN A 91 -7.20 -8.52 -8.99
N GLY A 92 -7.81 -7.93 -10.03
CA GLY A 92 -7.67 -8.39 -11.41
C GLY A 92 -6.23 -8.33 -11.92
N ILE A 93 -5.51 -7.26 -11.60
CA ILE A 93 -4.07 -7.10 -11.90
C ILE A 93 -3.25 -8.22 -11.24
N ALA A 94 -3.51 -8.52 -9.96
CA ALA A 94 -2.83 -9.61 -9.26
C ALA A 94 -3.12 -10.98 -9.91
N LEU A 95 -4.37 -11.24 -10.30
CA LEU A 95 -4.80 -12.49 -10.94
C LEU A 95 -4.21 -12.66 -12.34
N HIS A 96 -4.06 -11.58 -13.09
CA HIS A 96 -3.43 -11.61 -14.42
C HIS A 96 -1.96 -12.06 -14.33
N GLY A 97 -1.27 -11.66 -13.27
CA GLY A 97 0.15 -11.94 -13.06
C GLY A 97 1.06 -10.99 -13.86
N GLY A 98 2.34 -11.00 -13.48
CA GLY A 98 3.35 -10.08 -14.02
C GLY A 98 3.49 -8.76 -13.26
N PHE A 99 2.57 -8.45 -12.34
CA PHE A 99 2.59 -7.23 -11.54
C PHE A 99 2.47 -7.51 -10.04
N LEU A 100 2.95 -6.55 -9.25
CA LEU A 100 2.74 -6.39 -7.82
C LEU A 100 1.85 -5.18 -7.58
N PRO A 101 0.53 -5.36 -7.46
CA PRO A 101 -0.35 -4.22 -7.27
C PRO A 101 -0.27 -3.68 -5.84
N TYR A 102 -0.32 -2.36 -5.75
CA TYR A 102 -0.69 -1.68 -4.51
C TYR A 102 -1.76 -0.62 -4.77
N SER A 103 -2.65 -0.43 -3.80
CA SER A 103 -3.73 0.56 -3.87
C SER A 103 -3.88 1.30 -2.56
N ALA A 104 -4.35 2.55 -2.60
CA ALA A 104 -4.38 3.40 -1.42
C ALA A 104 -5.60 4.32 -1.33
N THR A 105 -6.05 4.53 -0.10
CA THR A 105 -7.04 5.52 0.31
C THR A 105 -6.89 5.78 1.83
N PHE A 106 -7.75 6.59 2.44
CA PHE A 106 -7.84 6.67 3.89
C PHE A 106 -8.43 5.38 4.48
N LEU A 107 -8.01 5.00 5.68
CA LEU A 107 -8.46 3.76 6.31
C LEU A 107 -9.98 3.72 6.48
N MET A 108 -10.62 4.85 6.77
CA MET A 108 -12.08 4.93 6.85
C MET A 108 -12.77 4.41 5.58
N PHE A 109 -12.23 4.74 4.41
CA PHE A 109 -12.84 4.40 3.13
C PHE A 109 -12.56 2.96 2.68
N VAL A 110 -11.89 2.14 3.51
CA VAL A 110 -11.91 0.68 3.32
C VAL A 110 -13.32 0.12 3.33
N GLU A 111 -14.27 0.79 3.99
CA GLU A 111 -15.68 0.41 4.00
C GLU A 111 -16.31 0.45 2.61
N TYR A 112 -15.92 1.41 1.77
CA TYR A 112 -16.37 1.46 0.37
C TYR A 112 -15.84 0.25 -0.42
N ALA A 113 -14.62 -0.21 -0.14
CA ALA A 113 -13.97 -1.30 -0.86
C ALA A 113 -14.08 -2.67 -0.17
N ARG A 114 -14.84 -2.78 0.92
CA ARG A 114 -14.68 -3.87 1.89
C ARG A 114 -14.81 -5.26 1.30
N ASN A 115 -15.74 -5.43 0.36
CA ASN A 115 -15.97 -6.71 -0.28
C ASN A 115 -14.84 -7.07 -1.28
N ALA A 116 -14.27 -6.11 -2.01
CA ALA A 116 -13.08 -6.36 -2.85
C ALA A 116 -11.86 -6.77 -2.01
N VAL A 117 -11.66 -6.14 -0.84
CA VAL A 117 -10.61 -6.54 0.12
C VAL A 117 -10.83 -7.98 0.60
N ARG A 118 -12.08 -8.34 0.93
CA ARG A 118 -12.44 -9.73 1.28
C ARG A 118 -12.17 -10.71 0.13
N MET A 119 -12.46 -10.32 -1.12
CA MET A 119 -12.19 -11.15 -2.29
C MET A 119 -10.70 -11.38 -2.49
N ALA A 120 -9.84 -10.38 -2.25
CA ALA A 120 -8.40 -10.56 -2.30
C ALA A 120 -7.92 -11.66 -1.32
N ALA A 121 -8.43 -11.60 -0.09
CA ALA A 121 -8.16 -12.60 0.95
C ALA A 121 -8.64 -13.99 0.53
N LEU A 122 -9.87 -14.09 0.02
CA LEU A 122 -10.48 -15.35 -0.40
C LEU A 122 -9.74 -16.00 -1.57
N MET A 123 -9.32 -15.20 -2.55
CA MET A 123 -8.60 -15.66 -3.74
C MET A 123 -7.11 -15.96 -3.48
N LYS A 124 -6.61 -15.65 -2.28
CA LYS A 124 -5.21 -15.83 -1.87
C LYS A 124 -4.22 -15.11 -2.81
N ILE A 125 -4.58 -13.90 -3.24
CA ILE A 125 -3.75 -13.10 -4.14
C ILE A 125 -2.86 -12.12 -3.37
N ARG A 126 -1.70 -11.82 -3.95
CA ARG A 126 -0.76 -10.83 -3.41
C ARG A 126 -1.15 -9.44 -3.89
N ASN A 127 -1.71 -8.63 -2.99
CA ASN A 127 -2.13 -7.25 -3.25
C ASN A 127 -1.89 -6.42 -1.97
N VAL A 128 -1.21 -5.28 -2.09
CA VAL A 128 -0.88 -4.41 -0.95
C VAL A 128 -1.90 -3.28 -0.85
N PHE A 129 -2.58 -3.18 0.30
CA PHE A 129 -3.53 -2.11 0.59
C PHE A 129 -2.90 -1.09 1.54
N VAL A 130 -2.59 0.11 1.03
CA VAL A 130 -1.99 1.20 1.80
C VAL A 130 -3.10 2.09 2.35
N TYR A 131 -3.50 1.83 3.59
CA TYR A 131 -4.48 2.65 4.31
C TYR A 131 -3.77 3.62 5.26
N THR A 132 -4.05 4.91 5.08
CA THR A 132 -3.46 5.99 5.90
C THR A 132 -4.53 6.69 6.75
N HIS A 133 -4.15 7.67 7.57
CA HIS A 133 -5.07 8.42 8.45
C HIS A 133 -5.88 7.45 9.32
N ASP A 134 -5.14 6.68 10.13
CA ASP A 134 -5.60 5.41 10.69
C ASP A 134 -6.40 5.54 12.01
N SER A 135 -6.58 6.75 12.52
CA SER A 135 -7.15 6.99 13.84
C SER A 135 -7.65 8.43 14.01
N ILE A 136 -8.14 8.74 15.21
CA ILE A 136 -8.42 10.11 15.67
C ILE A 136 -7.24 11.09 15.52
N GLY A 137 -6.01 10.58 15.36
CA GLY A 137 -4.81 11.40 15.16
C GLY A 137 -4.81 12.23 13.87
N LEU A 138 -5.76 12.03 12.95
CA LEU A 138 -5.91 12.88 11.77
C LEU A 138 -6.45 14.28 12.10
N GLY A 139 -7.12 14.46 13.25
CA GLY A 139 -7.60 15.76 13.70
C GLY A 139 -8.91 16.22 13.07
N GLU A 140 -8.87 17.35 12.38
CA GLU A 140 -10.00 18.26 12.14
C GLU A 140 -11.05 17.76 11.14
N ASP A 141 -10.74 16.77 10.29
CA ASP A 141 -11.76 16.19 9.37
C ASP A 141 -12.88 15.46 10.12
N GLY A 142 -12.66 15.15 11.40
CA GLY A 142 -13.70 14.76 12.33
C GLY A 142 -14.19 13.31 12.19
N PRO A 143 -15.31 12.96 12.85
CA PRO A 143 -15.70 11.57 13.10
C PRO A 143 -16.05 10.78 11.84
N THR A 144 -16.36 11.46 10.73
CA THR A 144 -16.63 10.83 9.43
C THR A 144 -15.37 10.30 8.76
N HIS A 145 -14.19 10.76 9.19
CA HIS A 145 -12.89 10.37 8.62
C HIS A 145 -12.05 9.56 9.61
N GLN A 146 -12.33 9.65 10.91
CA GLN A 146 -11.54 9.06 11.99
C GLN A 146 -11.90 7.58 12.18
N PRO A 147 -11.03 6.64 11.76
CA PRO A 147 -11.28 5.22 11.93
C PRO A 147 -11.30 4.84 13.42
N VAL A 148 -12.21 3.94 13.79
CA VAL A 148 -12.34 3.38 15.14
C VAL A 148 -12.35 1.86 15.09
N GLU A 149 -13.24 1.27 14.27
CA GLU A 149 -13.51 -0.17 14.20
C GLU A 149 -12.89 -0.85 12.97
N GLN A 150 -12.39 -0.10 12.00
CA GLN A 150 -11.96 -0.61 10.69
C GLN A 150 -10.78 -1.60 10.83
N LEU A 151 -9.85 -1.36 11.76
CA LEU A 151 -8.77 -2.31 12.06
C LEU A 151 -9.29 -3.64 12.63
N ALA A 152 -10.29 -3.60 13.51
CA ALA A 152 -10.90 -4.82 14.05
C ALA A 152 -11.58 -5.61 12.93
N SER A 153 -12.32 -4.91 12.04
CA SER A 153 -12.94 -5.51 10.85
C SER A 153 -11.91 -6.22 9.97
N LEU A 154 -10.79 -5.56 9.65
CA LEU A 154 -9.72 -6.16 8.85
C LEU A 154 -9.09 -7.39 9.54
N ARG A 155 -8.74 -7.28 10.83
CA ARG A 155 -8.07 -8.35 11.59
C ARG A 155 -8.89 -9.63 11.72
N VAL A 156 -10.21 -9.54 11.81
CA VAL A 156 -11.08 -10.73 11.88
C VAL A 156 -11.38 -11.34 10.51
N THR A 157 -10.88 -10.76 9.42
CA THR A 157 -11.06 -11.30 8.07
C THR A 157 -10.11 -12.48 7.85
N PRO A 158 -10.60 -13.69 7.55
CA PRO A 158 -9.73 -14.84 7.29
C PRO A 158 -8.76 -14.57 6.14
N ASN A 159 -7.52 -15.04 6.28
CA ASN A 159 -6.44 -14.87 5.30
C ASN A 159 -6.07 -13.39 5.01
N MET A 160 -6.43 -12.45 5.90
CA MET A 160 -5.98 -11.07 5.83
C MET A 160 -4.75 -10.87 6.72
N SER A 161 -3.69 -10.30 6.17
CA SER A 161 -2.56 -9.78 6.94
C SER A 161 -2.82 -8.29 7.21
N THR A 162 -2.68 -7.85 8.45
CA THR A 162 -2.94 -6.45 8.83
C THR A 162 -1.83 -5.93 9.73
N TRP A 163 -1.07 -4.97 9.22
CA TRP A 163 0.03 -4.32 9.93
C TRP A 163 -0.35 -2.89 10.30
N ARG A 164 -0.03 -2.50 11.53
CA ARG A 164 -0.16 -1.12 12.02
C ARG A 164 1.19 -0.70 12.63
N PRO A 165 2.17 -0.30 11.79
CA PRO A 165 3.53 -0.07 12.23
C PRO A 165 3.64 1.15 13.15
N CYS A 166 4.45 1.03 14.20
CA CYS A 166 4.64 2.09 15.19
C CYS A 166 5.74 3.10 14.80
N ASP A 167 6.65 2.75 13.90
CA ASP A 167 7.74 3.60 13.43
C ASP A 167 8.13 3.29 11.96
N GLN A 168 9.22 3.91 11.49
CA GLN A 168 9.71 3.71 10.13
C GLN A 168 10.31 2.31 9.89
N VAL A 169 10.85 1.66 10.91
CA VAL A 169 11.47 0.33 10.81
C VAL A 169 10.38 -0.72 10.64
N GLU A 170 9.35 -0.69 11.49
CA GLU A 170 8.18 -1.55 11.34
C GLU A 170 7.44 -1.27 10.04
N SER A 171 7.40 -0.01 9.58
CA SER A 171 6.78 0.34 8.29
C SER A 171 7.52 -0.33 7.13
N ALA A 172 8.86 -0.33 7.14
CA ALA A 172 9.65 -1.00 6.11
C ALA A 172 9.52 -2.53 6.16
N ILE A 173 9.50 -3.11 7.36
CA ILE A 173 9.25 -4.55 7.55
C ILE A 173 7.85 -4.95 7.06
N ALA A 174 6.82 -4.13 7.29
CA ALA A 174 5.48 -4.40 6.81
C ALA A 174 5.36 -4.35 5.27
N TRP A 175 6.23 -3.59 4.59
CA TRP A 175 6.34 -3.56 3.13
C TRP A 175 7.16 -4.71 2.54
N GLN A 176 8.05 -5.32 3.34
CA GLN A 176 8.94 -6.41 2.92
C GLN A 176 8.20 -7.75 2.75
#